data_AF-A0A7K3FZ33-F1
#
_entry.id   AF-A0A7K3FZ33-F1
#
_cell.length_a   1.000
_cell.length_b   1.000
_cell.length_c   1.000
_cell.angle_alpha   90.00
_cell.angle_beta   90.00
_cell.angle_gamma   90.00
#
_symmetry.space_group_name_H-M   'P 1'
#
loop_
_entity.id
_entity.type
_entity.pdbx_description
1 polymer ?
#
loop_
_entity_poly.entity_id
_entity_poly.type
_entity_poly.pdbx_seq_one_letter_code
_entity_poly.pdbx_strand_id
1 'polypeptide(L)'
;MFDPVIAPSGTLLGLLQRGRGDGTLHALAAPRAEALAALAHCVLDDPRHDWQVENRSLYYARLYLDLHGGLEEIEAHLFGAEDHLDTEESRTGLALAVLGHLASYGRQDALLLLRRYAATGTNWAWALDELALRDDDAGLRALAPPVLARFAADAEGDAELARTVRDAFEPRPWRLWAEDRRDTVGPRVRAAMEQGSFDRWQRQMRPTGPRPGWSVRAVLDWAQEGYERGAVLYGPAARCLTAVAGPEDRPELLAAARDGAEGARGAALHHLAESADPAVLDLVEHAADGAPRPVAEAA
;
A
#
# COMPACT_ATOMS: atom_id res chain seq x y z
N MET A 1 -13.28 -3.45 -21.92
CA MET A 1 -11.95 -4.06 -21.77
C MET A 1 -11.17 -3.68 -23.01
N PHE A 2 -10.51 -2.52 -22.97
CA PHE A 2 -9.59 -2.12 -24.04
C PHE A 2 -8.26 -2.80 -23.71
N ASP A 3 -7.81 -3.68 -24.59
CA ASP A 3 -6.50 -4.31 -24.50
C ASP A 3 -5.44 -3.19 -24.61
N PRO A 4 -4.51 -3.04 -23.66
CA PRO A 4 -3.48 -2.01 -23.75
C PRO A 4 -2.69 -2.16 -25.05
N VAL A 5 -2.80 -1.18 -25.95
CA VAL A 5 -2.17 -1.21 -27.28
C VAL A 5 -0.68 -0.95 -27.14
N ILE A 6 0.07 -1.99 -26.79
CA ILE A 6 1.53 -1.98 -26.92
C ILE A 6 1.88 -1.93 -28.41
N ALA A 7 2.78 -1.03 -28.79
CA ALA A 7 3.21 -0.86 -30.17
C ALA A 7 3.88 -2.14 -30.73
N PRO A 8 3.94 -2.32 -32.07
CA PRO A 8 4.54 -3.52 -32.67
C PRO A 8 6.00 -3.74 -32.23
N SER A 9 6.40 -4.99 -32.03
CA SER A 9 7.73 -5.39 -31.50
C SER A 9 8.93 -4.99 -32.34
N GLY A 10 8.74 -4.73 -33.63
CA GLY A 10 9.79 -4.22 -34.52
C GLY A 10 9.96 -2.69 -34.48
N THR A 11 9.11 -1.96 -33.75
CA THR A 11 9.20 -0.48 -33.66
C THR A 11 10.02 -0.05 -32.46
N LEU A 12 10.69 1.10 -32.54
CA LEU A 12 11.45 1.67 -31.40
C LEU A 12 10.55 1.84 -30.16
N LEU A 13 9.36 2.40 -30.33
CA LEU A 13 8.39 2.56 -29.26
C LEU A 13 8.04 1.21 -28.62
N GLY A 14 7.75 0.21 -29.44
CA GLY A 14 7.44 -1.12 -28.95
C GLY A 14 8.61 -1.78 -28.20
N LEU A 15 9.85 -1.52 -28.61
CA LEU A 15 11.03 -2.03 -27.89
C LEU A 15 11.16 -1.37 -26.52
N LEU A 16 10.97 -0.05 -26.45
CA LEU A 16 11.01 0.73 -25.20
C LEU A 16 9.90 0.34 -24.22
N GLN A 17 8.68 0.14 -24.72
CA GLN A 17 7.56 -0.30 -23.87
C GLN A 17 7.86 -1.66 -23.22
N ARG A 18 8.43 -2.61 -23.97
CA ARG A 18 8.73 -3.96 -23.43
C ARG A 18 9.95 -4.02 -22.51
N GLY A 19 10.74 -2.95 -22.38
CA GLY A 19 11.84 -2.88 -21.40
C GLY A 19 12.93 -3.95 -21.56
N ARG A 20 13.07 -4.57 -22.75
CA ARG A 20 14.20 -5.47 -23.02
C ARG A 20 15.46 -4.62 -23.22
N GLY A 21 16.63 -5.09 -22.77
CA GLY A 21 17.90 -4.34 -22.86
C GLY A 21 18.21 -3.80 -24.27
N ASP A 22 17.69 -4.45 -25.31
CA ASP A 22 17.74 -3.99 -26.69
C ASP A 22 17.09 -2.61 -26.90
N GLY A 23 16.00 -2.28 -26.18
CA GLY A 23 15.30 -1.01 -26.33
C GLY A 23 16.18 0.21 -26.05
N THR A 24 17.04 0.14 -25.03
CA THR A 24 18.02 1.21 -24.75
C THR A 24 19.04 1.32 -25.88
N LEU A 25 19.59 0.20 -26.32
CA LEU A 25 20.59 0.20 -27.40
C LEU A 25 20.01 0.78 -28.69
N HIS A 26 18.79 0.41 -29.03
CA HIS A 26 18.07 0.94 -30.20
C HIS A 26 17.75 2.43 -30.06
N ALA A 27 17.35 2.89 -28.87
CA ALA A 27 17.10 4.31 -28.64
C ALA A 27 18.38 5.16 -28.76
N LEU A 28 19.50 4.66 -28.26
CA LEU A 28 20.80 5.35 -28.38
C LEU A 28 21.35 5.35 -29.81
N ALA A 29 20.95 4.37 -30.64
CA ALA A 29 21.35 4.29 -32.05
C ALA A 29 20.40 5.05 -32.99
N ALA A 30 19.16 5.32 -32.57
CA ALA A 30 18.16 6.03 -33.36
C ALA A 30 18.43 7.55 -33.42
N PRO A 31 17.84 8.27 -34.39
CA PRO A 31 17.83 9.73 -34.36
C PRO A 31 17.28 10.23 -33.02
N ARG A 32 18.04 11.08 -32.33
CA ARG A 32 17.73 11.54 -30.96
C ARG A 32 16.29 12.06 -30.82
N ALA A 33 15.79 12.81 -31.79
CA ALA A 33 14.43 13.33 -31.77
C ALA A 33 13.36 12.22 -31.78
N GLU A 34 13.56 11.17 -32.57
CA GLU A 34 12.65 10.02 -32.62
C GLU A 34 12.70 9.21 -31.32
N ALA A 35 13.90 9.02 -30.76
CA ALA A 35 14.07 8.34 -29.48
C ALA A 35 13.41 9.10 -28.32
N LEU A 36 13.55 10.43 -28.28
CA LEU A 36 12.90 11.27 -27.28
C LEU A 36 11.38 11.27 -27.43
N ALA A 37 10.85 11.30 -28.66
CA ALA A 37 9.41 11.19 -28.89
C ALA A 37 8.84 9.84 -28.41
N ALA A 38 9.55 8.73 -28.72
CA ALA A 38 9.14 7.41 -28.27
C ALA A 38 9.25 7.24 -26.74
N LEU A 39 10.27 7.85 -26.13
CA LEU A 39 10.45 7.88 -24.67
C LEU A 39 9.36 8.70 -23.98
N ALA A 40 9.03 9.88 -24.51
CA ALA A 40 7.94 10.70 -23.99
C ALA A 40 6.63 9.92 -24.01
N HIS A 41 6.28 9.28 -25.13
CA HIS A 41 5.08 8.46 -25.20
C HIS A 41 5.08 7.30 -24.18
N CYS A 42 6.21 6.63 -23.95
CA CYS A 42 6.29 5.61 -22.90
C CYS A 42 6.03 6.15 -21.48
N VAL A 43 6.38 7.41 -21.21
CA VAL A 43 6.25 8.00 -19.87
C VAL A 43 4.87 8.63 -19.65
N LEU A 44 4.27 9.18 -20.70
CA LEU A 44 3.01 9.93 -20.62
C LEU A 44 1.79 9.04 -20.87
N ASP A 45 1.93 8.02 -21.72
CA ASP A 45 0.83 7.17 -22.21
C ASP A 45 1.13 5.68 -21.97
N ASP A 46 1.64 5.31 -20.78
CA ASP A 46 1.90 3.90 -20.49
C ASP A 46 0.57 3.15 -20.29
N PRO A 47 0.24 2.17 -21.15
CA PRO A 47 -1.07 1.55 -21.11
C PRO A 47 -1.17 0.48 -20.00
N ARG A 48 -0.10 0.23 -19.24
CA ARG A 48 -0.03 -0.79 -18.20
C ARG A 48 -0.34 -0.20 -16.82
N HIS A 49 -1.22 -0.89 -16.10
CA HIS A 49 -1.73 -0.43 -14.81
C HIS A 49 -0.76 -0.70 -13.64
N ASP A 50 0.26 -1.52 -13.83
CA ASP A 50 1.22 -2.00 -12.82
C ASP A 50 2.54 -1.20 -12.79
N TRP A 51 2.52 0.05 -13.21
CA TRP A 51 3.71 0.92 -13.24
C TRP A 51 4.39 1.08 -11.86
N GLN A 52 3.67 0.84 -10.76
CA GLN A 52 4.19 0.86 -9.39
C GLN A 52 5.02 -0.37 -9.01
N VAL A 53 4.88 -1.51 -9.71
CA VAL A 53 5.52 -2.79 -9.36
C VAL A 53 6.84 -3.00 -10.11
N GLU A 54 7.02 -2.31 -11.24
CA GLU A 54 8.18 -2.45 -12.11
C GLU A 54 9.14 -1.26 -12.01
N ASN A 55 10.45 -1.50 -12.21
CA ASN A 55 11.49 -0.46 -12.22
C ASN A 55 11.52 0.38 -13.53
N ARG A 56 10.36 0.60 -14.17
CA ARG A 56 10.26 1.32 -15.46
C ARG A 56 10.61 2.79 -15.35
N SER A 57 10.19 3.44 -14.26
CA SER A 57 10.52 4.84 -14.00
C SER A 57 12.03 5.08 -13.97
N LEU A 58 12.79 4.18 -13.32
CA LEU A 58 14.25 4.20 -13.29
C LEU A 58 14.86 4.02 -14.67
N TYR A 59 14.34 3.05 -15.43
CA TYR A 59 14.76 2.78 -16.81
C TYR A 59 14.59 4.01 -17.71
N TYR A 60 13.40 4.62 -17.70
CA TYR A 60 13.10 5.79 -18.52
C TYR A 60 13.88 7.03 -18.06
N ALA A 61 14.05 7.24 -16.75
CA ALA A 61 14.88 8.33 -16.22
C ALA A 61 16.33 8.21 -16.68
N ARG A 62 16.90 6.99 -16.69
CA ARG A 62 18.25 6.77 -17.21
C ARG A 62 18.35 7.12 -18.69
N LEU A 63 17.35 6.72 -19.48
CA LEU A 63 17.32 7.01 -20.91
C LEU A 63 17.17 8.51 -21.19
N TYR A 64 16.39 9.25 -20.38
CA TYR A 64 16.34 10.72 -20.43
C TYR A 64 17.72 11.35 -20.22
N LEU A 65 18.55 10.82 -19.32
CA LEU A 65 19.92 11.31 -19.13
C LEU A 65 20.82 10.98 -20.32
N ASP A 66 20.81 9.73 -20.78
CA ASP A 66 21.69 9.28 -21.86
C ASP A 66 21.33 9.96 -23.21
N LEU A 67 20.06 10.30 -23.43
CA LEU A 67 19.59 11.06 -24.59
C LEU A 67 19.63 12.58 -24.39
N HIS A 68 20.04 13.08 -23.22
CA HIS A 68 19.96 14.50 -22.86
C HIS A 68 18.57 15.11 -23.08
N GLY A 69 17.50 14.40 -22.73
CA GLY A 69 16.13 14.86 -22.92
C GLY A 69 15.74 16.03 -22.03
N GLY A 70 14.98 16.97 -22.60
CA GLY A 70 14.29 18.03 -21.88
C GLY A 70 13.01 17.50 -21.20
N LEU A 71 12.36 18.35 -20.41
CA LEU A 71 11.17 18.01 -19.61
C LEU A 71 9.88 18.64 -20.13
N GLU A 72 9.92 19.30 -21.29
CA GLU A 72 8.83 20.12 -21.82
C GLU A 72 7.54 19.32 -22.02
N GLU A 73 7.64 18.10 -22.53
CA GLU A 73 6.51 17.16 -22.72
C GLU A 73 5.93 16.70 -21.38
N ILE A 74 6.79 16.40 -20.39
CA ILE A 74 6.34 16.02 -19.04
C ILE A 74 5.66 17.20 -18.35
N GLU A 75 6.22 18.40 -18.48
CA GLU A 75 5.63 19.63 -17.93
C GLU A 75 4.26 19.92 -18.57
N ALA A 76 4.15 19.82 -19.90
CA ALA A 76 2.88 20.00 -20.60
C ALA A 76 1.82 18.97 -20.15
N HIS A 77 2.23 17.71 -19.96
CA HIS A 77 1.35 16.67 -19.44
C HIS A 77 0.86 16.95 -18.02
N LEU A 78 1.79 17.25 -17.11
CA LEU A 78 1.46 17.46 -15.70
C LEU A 78 0.61 18.72 -15.47
N PHE A 79 0.77 19.77 -16.26
CA PHE A 79 0.02 21.02 -16.11
C PHE A 79 -1.06 21.23 -17.19
N GLY A 80 -1.40 20.16 -17.93
CA GLY A 80 -2.48 20.14 -18.91
C GLY A 80 -3.87 20.21 -18.26
N ALA A 81 -4.90 20.57 -19.03
CA ALA A 81 -6.27 20.68 -18.53
C ALA A 81 -6.80 19.32 -18.02
N GLU A 82 -6.30 18.23 -18.60
CA GLU A 82 -6.60 16.86 -18.24
C GLU A 82 -6.23 16.55 -16.78
N ASP A 83 -5.27 17.26 -16.18
CA ASP A 83 -4.92 17.09 -14.77
C ASP A 83 -6.09 17.38 -13.83
N HIS A 84 -7.01 18.25 -14.24
CA HIS A 84 -8.22 18.57 -13.48
C HIS A 84 -9.42 17.70 -13.85
N LEU A 85 -9.36 16.98 -14.98
CA LEU A 85 -10.47 16.17 -15.50
C LEU A 85 -10.30 14.68 -15.20
N ASP A 86 -9.06 14.20 -15.19
CA ASP A 86 -8.68 12.83 -14.91
C ASP A 86 -7.73 12.79 -13.72
N THR A 87 -8.30 12.46 -12.56
CA THR A 87 -7.60 12.43 -11.27
C THR A 87 -7.04 11.04 -10.96
N GLU A 88 -7.05 10.11 -11.92
CA GLU A 88 -6.48 8.79 -11.71
C GLU A 88 -4.95 8.88 -11.55
N GLU A 89 -4.41 8.16 -10.56
CA GLU A 89 -2.97 8.17 -10.29
C GLU A 89 -2.16 7.63 -11.48
N SER A 90 -2.75 6.71 -12.26
CA SER A 90 -2.12 6.09 -13.43
C SER A 90 -1.76 7.09 -14.53
N ARG A 91 -2.48 8.22 -14.62
CA ARG A 91 -2.21 9.27 -15.62
C ARG A 91 -0.85 9.93 -15.42
N THR A 92 -0.51 10.28 -14.18
CA THR A 92 0.70 11.07 -13.89
C THR A 92 1.76 10.30 -13.11
N GLY A 93 1.40 9.18 -12.48
CA GLY A 93 2.25 8.46 -11.53
C GLY A 93 3.60 8.07 -12.11
N LEU A 94 3.63 7.49 -13.31
CA LEU A 94 4.89 7.13 -13.98
C LEU A 94 5.75 8.38 -14.28
N ALA A 95 5.15 9.46 -14.77
CA ALA A 95 5.86 10.71 -15.05
C ALA A 95 6.48 11.32 -13.78
N LEU A 96 5.73 11.31 -12.67
CA LEU A 96 6.23 11.78 -11.37
C LEU A 96 7.36 10.90 -10.84
N ALA A 97 7.25 9.58 -10.96
CA ALA A 97 8.31 8.65 -10.57
C ALA A 97 9.59 8.84 -11.41
N VAL A 98 9.45 9.09 -12.73
CA VAL A 98 10.57 9.43 -13.61
C VAL A 98 11.24 10.73 -13.16
N LEU A 99 10.48 11.78 -12.88
CA LEU A 99 11.03 13.03 -12.35
C LEU A 99 11.73 12.81 -11.01
N GLY A 100 11.20 11.93 -10.15
CA GLY A 100 11.83 11.53 -8.90
C GLY A 100 13.23 10.97 -9.16
N HIS A 101 13.34 9.94 -10.01
CA HIS A 101 14.66 9.39 -10.34
C HIS A 101 15.61 10.41 -10.98
N LEU A 102 15.11 11.29 -11.86
CA LEU A 102 15.94 12.36 -12.44
C LEU A 102 16.46 13.31 -11.35
N ALA A 103 15.63 13.69 -10.38
CA ALA A 103 16.05 14.49 -9.23
C ALA A 103 17.13 13.76 -8.41
N SER A 104 17.00 12.45 -8.17
CA SER A 104 18.04 11.63 -7.52
C SER A 104 19.36 11.61 -8.29
N TYR A 105 19.33 11.76 -9.62
CA TYR A 105 20.53 11.90 -10.44
C TYR A 105 21.09 13.33 -10.49
N GLY A 106 20.52 14.27 -9.74
CA GLY A 106 21.00 15.65 -9.66
C GLY A 106 20.41 16.60 -10.71
N ARG A 107 19.37 16.20 -11.44
CA ARG A 107 18.64 17.11 -12.35
C ARG A 107 17.79 18.09 -11.54
N GLN A 108 18.30 19.30 -11.37
CA GLN A 108 17.64 20.35 -10.59
C GLN A 108 16.31 20.81 -11.23
N ASP A 109 16.22 20.83 -12.55
CA ASP A 109 14.99 21.13 -13.29
C ASP A 109 13.88 20.12 -12.98
N ALA A 110 14.19 18.84 -12.88
CA ALA A 110 13.23 17.80 -12.47
C ALA A 110 12.75 18.00 -11.03
N LEU A 111 13.66 18.32 -10.10
CA LEU A 111 13.31 18.61 -8.71
C LEU A 111 12.38 19.84 -8.60
N LEU A 112 12.69 20.91 -9.33
CA LEU A 112 11.87 22.13 -9.33
C LEU A 112 10.49 21.87 -9.94
N LEU A 113 10.41 21.08 -11.00
CA LEU A 113 9.16 20.69 -11.62
C LEU A 113 8.28 19.87 -10.66
N LEU A 114 8.87 18.89 -9.95
CA LEU A 114 8.18 18.12 -8.90
C LEU A 114 7.66 19.01 -7.78
N ARG A 115 8.48 19.93 -7.25
CA ARG A 115 8.04 20.86 -6.20
C ARG A 115 6.85 21.71 -6.67
N ARG A 116 6.90 22.20 -7.91
CA ARG A 116 5.82 23.02 -8.47
C ARG A 116 4.55 22.20 -8.64
N TYR A 117 4.66 20.96 -9.11
CA TYR A 117 3.51 20.07 -9.24
C TYR A 117 2.94 19.63 -7.88
N ALA A 118 3.77 19.30 -6.89
CA ALA A 118 3.30 19.05 -5.53
C ALA A 118 2.54 20.26 -4.93
N ALA A 119 2.92 21.48 -5.31
CA ALA A 119 2.24 22.69 -4.85
C ALA A 119 0.86 22.90 -5.50
N THR A 120 0.61 22.50 -6.75
CA THR A 120 -0.62 22.89 -7.48
C THR A 120 -1.36 21.76 -8.22
N GLY A 121 -0.68 20.65 -8.52
CA GLY A 121 -1.24 19.54 -9.29
C GLY A 121 -2.29 18.73 -8.52
N THR A 122 -3.07 17.96 -9.27
CA THR A 122 -4.15 17.13 -8.73
C THR A 122 -3.60 15.92 -7.97
N ASN A 123 -2.65 15.19 -8.56
CA ASN A 123 -1.97 14.05 -7.91
C ASN A 123 -0.77 14.50 -7.05
N TRP A 124 -0.98 15.56 -6.26
CA TRP A 124 0.07 16.18 -5.44
C TRP A 124 0.64 15.25 -4.36
N ALA A 125 -0.17 14.33 -3.83
CA ALA A 125 0.25 13.41 -2.77
C ALA A 125 1.39 12.51 -3.26
N TRP A 126 1.27 11.95 -4.47
CA TRP A 126 2.32 11.17 -5.10
C TRP A 126 3.60 11.99 -5.31
N ALA A 127 3.47 13.22 -5.80
CA ALA A 127 4.62 14.10 -5.99
C ALA A 127 5.31 14.46 -4.67
N LEU A 128 4.54 14.62 -3.59
CA LEU A 128 5.06 14.84 -2.25
C LEU A 128 5.82 13.62 -1.72
N ASP A 129 5.33 12.41 -1.99
CA ASP A 129 6.04 11.16 -1.65
C ASP A 129 7.35 11.02 -2.44
N GLU A 130 7.37 11.34 -3.73
CA GLU A 130 8.60 11.35 -4.53
C GLU A 130 9.64 12.35 -3.98
N LEU A 131 9.18 13.53 -3.54
CA LEU A 131 10.02 14.56 -2.91
C LEU A 131 10.48 14.16 -1.51
N ALA A 132 9.66 13.46 -0.73
CA ALA A 132 10.01 13.02 0.61
C ALA A 132 11.28 12.16 0.61
N LEU A 133 11.51 11.39 -0.45
CA LEU A 133 12.69 10.53 -0.59
C LEU A 133 13.94 11.27 -1.07
N ARG A 134 13.81 12.46 -1.67
CA ARG A 134 14.86 13.04 -2.54
C ARG A 134 15.18 14.49 -2.29
N ASP A 135 14.22 15.22 -1.73
CA ASP A 135 14.34 16.64 -1.48
C ASP A 135 14.97 16.92 -0.12
N ASP A 136 15.53 18.13 0.04
CA ASP A 136 16.02 18.63 1.31
C ASP A 136 14.89 19.15 2.21
N ASP A 137 15.19 19.29 3.50
CA ASP A 137 14.21 19.76 4.47
C ASP A 137 13.73 21.19 4.19
N ALA A 138 14.54 22.03 3.53
CA ALA A 138 14.16 23.40 3.21
C ALA A 138 13.07 23.43 2.12
N GLY A 139 13.25 22.62 1.07
CA GLY A 139 12.28 22.40 0.01
C GLY A 139 10.96 21.84 0.53
N LEU A 140 11.05 20.78 1.34
CA LEU A 140 9.86 20.20 1.95
C LEU A 140 9.13 21.20 2.86
N ARG A 141 9.83 22.00 3.68
CA ARG A 141 9.17 23.04 4.51
C ARG A 141 8.50 24.14 3.69
N ALA A 142 9.02 24.44 2.51
CA ALA A 142 8.42 25.42 1.61
C ALA A 142 7.09 24.94 1.01
N LEU A 143 6.84 23.63 0.95
CA LEU A 143 5.61 23.03 0.44
C LEU A 143 4.47 22.96 1.46
N ALA A 144 4.74 23.18 2.75
CA ALA A 144 3.70 23.12 3.77
C ALA A 144 2.53 24.09 3.50
N PRO A 145 2.73 25.39 3.21
CA PRO A 145 1.61 26.30 2.95
C PRO A 145 0.72 25.89 1.76
N PRO A 146 1.24 25.62 0.54
CA PRO A 146 0.37 25.24 -0.57
C PRO A 146 -0.32 23.89 -0.37
N VAL A 147 0.32 22.92 0.30
CA VAL A 147 -0.33 21.63 0.61
C VAL A 147 -1.45 21.83 1.63
N LEU A 148 -1.20 22.55 2.73
CA LEU A 148 -2.20 22.79 3.78
C LEU A 148 -3.36 23.68 3.32
N ALA A 149 -3.15 24.53 2.31
CA ALA A 149 -4.21 25.36 1.73
C ALA A 149 -5.30 24.56 1.00
N ARG A 150 -5.07 23.27 0.70
CA ARG A 150 -6.07 22.37 0.11
C ARG A 150 -7.16 21.96 1.09
N PHE A 151 -6.87 22.03 2.39
CA PHE A 151 -7.79 21.62 3.44
C PHE A 151 -8.44 22.86 4.06
N ALA A 152 -9.78 22.91 4.04
CA ALA A 152 -10.55 23.99 4.66
C ALA A 152 -10.16 24.20 6.13
N ALA A 153 -10.20 25.45 6.60
CA ALA A 153 -9.86 25.81 7.99
C ALA A 153 -11.07 25.60 8.93
N ASP A 154 -11.67 24.43 8.86
CA ASP A 154 -12.81 23.99 9.66
C ASP A 154 -12.64 22.52 10.08
N ALA A 155 -13.61 22.01 10.84
CA ALA A 155 -13.55 20.64 11.37
C ALA A 155 -13.57 19.56 10.27
N GLU A 156 -14.18 19.83 9.11
CA GLU A 156 -14.22 18.89 7.99
C GLU A 156 -12.87 18.82 7.29
N GLY A 157 -12.27 19.98 7.00
CA GLY A 157 -10.93 20.06 6.43
C GLY A 157 -9.85 19.51 7.35
N ASP A 158 -9.98 19.69 8.67
CA ASP A 158 -9.04 19.09 9.63
C ASP A 158 -9.18 17.56 9.69
N ALA A 159 -10.41 17.01 9.59
CA ALA A 159 -10.63 15.57 9.50
C ALA A 159 -10.13 14.97 8.18
N GLU A 160 -10.25 15.71 7.07
CA GLU A 160 -9.65 15.35 5.79
C GLU A 160 -8.11 15.32 5.88
N LEU A 161 -7.50 16.38 6.43
CA LEU A 161 -6.06 16.44 6.67
C LEU A 161 -5.59 15.25 7.52
N ALA A 162 -6.31 14.90 8.59
CA ALA A 162 -5.97 13.74 9.44
C ALA A 162 -6.03 12.40 8.68
N ARG A 163 -6.97 12.21 7.75
CA ARG A 163 -7.00 11.05 6.84
C ARG A 163 -5.78 11.06 5.93
N THR A 164 -5.50 12.16 5.26
CA THR A 164 -4.37 12.26 4.33
C THR A 164 -3.02 12.02 5.03
N VAL A 165 -2.79 12.60 6.20
CA VAL A 165 -1.57 12.39 6.99
C VAL A 165 -1.41 10.93 7.43
N ARG A 166 -2.52 10.27 7.79
CA ARG A 166 -2.51 8.87 8.23
C ARG A 166 -2.20 7.91 7.09
N ASP A 167 -2.77 8.18 5.92
CA ASP A 167 -2.74 7.30 4.74
C ASP A 167 -1.54 7.63 3.83
N ALA A 168 -0.78 8.69 4.12
CA ALA A 168 0.44 9.06 3.40
C ALA A 168 1.46 7.92 3.42
N PHE A 169 2.04 7.66 2.25
CA PHE A 169 3.08 6.63 2.11
C PHE A 169 4.38 7.09 2.77
N GLU A 170 4.84 8.32 2.49
CA GLU A 170 6.04 8.86 3.11
C GLU A 170 5.74 9.78 4.31
N PRO A 171 6.13 9.41 5.54
CA PRO A 171 5.82 10.18 6.74
C PRO A 171 6.71 11.42 6.92
N ARG A 172 7.82 11.53 6.18
CA ARG A 172 8.86 12.55 6.41
C ARG A 172 8.35 13.99 6.31
N PRO A 173 7.61 14.41 5.25
CA PRO A 173 7.13 15.79 5.14
C PRO A 173 6.23 16.16 6.32
N TRP A 174 5.34 15.27 6.72
CA TRP A 174 4.41 15.49 7.83
C TRP A 174 5.12 15.64 9.17
N ARG A 175 6.10 14.78 9.47
CA ARG A 175 6.94 14.92 10.68
C ARG A 175 7.69 16.26 10.69
N LEU A 176 8.26 16.63 9.55
CA LEU A 176 8.98 17.89 9.39
C LEU A 176 8.07 19.10 9.61
N TRP A 177 6.84 19.04 9.11
CA TRP A 177 5.87 20.13 9.25
C TRP A 177 5.27 20.19 10.66
N ALA A 178 5.13 19.07 11.36
CA ALA A 178 4.72 19.04 12.77
C ALA A 178 5.70 19.77 13.71
N GLU A 179 6.98 19.83 13.32
CA GLU A 179 8.03 20.56 14.03
C GLU A 179 8.13 22.05 13.62
N ASP A 180 7.32 22.49 12.64
CA ASP A 180 7.35 23.86 12.15
C ASP A 180 6.90 24.85 13.25
N ARG A 181 7.57 26.00 13.29
CA ARG A 181 7.31 27.05 14.29
C ARG A 181 6.17 27.98 13.91
N ARG A 182 5.73 27.98 12.65
CA ARG A 182 4.61 28.78 12.17
C ARG A 182 3.32 28.23 12.77
N ASP A 183 2.54 29.09 13.41
CA ASP A 183 1.28 28.70 14.08
C ASP A 183 0.24 28.08 13.13
N THR A 184 0.30 28.44 11.84
CA THR A 184 -0.58 27.92 10.79
C THR A 184 -0.17 26.54 10.25
N VAL A 185 1.02 26.04 10.61
CA VAL A 185 1.58 24.78 10.09
C VAL A 185 1.77 23.76 11.20
N GLY A 186 2.67 24.03 12.15
CA GLY A 186 3.10 23.05 13.15
C GLY A 186 1.97 22.51 14.02
N PRO A 187 1.21 23.38 14.73
CA PRO A 187 0.08 22.96 15.53
C PRO A 187 -0.97 22.18 14.74
N ARG A 188 -1.29 22.61 13.51
CA ARG A 188 -2.32 21.99 12.66
C ARG A 188 -1.92 20.59 12.24
N VAL A 189 -0.67 20.39 11.79
CA VAL A 189 -0.17 19.07 11.40
C VAL A 189 -0.04 18.13 12.60
N ARG A 190 0.42 18.63 13.76
CA ARG A 190 0.47 17.82 15.00
C ARG A 190 -0.92 17.30 15.39
N ALA A 191 -1.92 18.17 15.39
CA ALA A 191 -3.30 17.79 15.70
C ALA A 191 -3.82 16.71 14.73
N ALA A 192 -3.56 16.85 13.42
CA ALA A 192 -3.93 15.85 12.42
C ALA A 192 -3.23 14.49 12.64
N MET A 193 -1.94 14.49 13.01
CA MET A 193 -1.19 13.27 13.34
C MET A 193 -1.73 12.55 14.59
N GLU A 194 -2.10 13.32 15.62
CA GLU A 194 -2.69 12.79 16.86
C GLU A 194 -4.07 12.16 16.59
N GLN A 195 -4.94 12.86 15.86
CA GLN A 195 -6.25 12.34 15.44
C GLN A 195 -6.11 11.07 14.59
N GLY A 196 -5.17 11.07 13.63
CA GLY A 196 -4.90 9.91 12.79
C GLY A 196 -4.52 8.66 13.59
N SER A 197 -3.73 8.84 14.64
CA SER A 197 -3.30 7.79 15.57
C SER A 197 -4.44 7.33 16.49
N PHE A 198 -5.25 8.27 16.98
CA PHE A 198 -6.40 7.98 17.82
C PHE A 198 -7.48 7.19 17.07
N ASP A 199 -7.77 7.53 15.82
CA ASP A 199 -8.70 6.77 14.97
C ASP A 199 -8.22 5.34 14.68
N ARG A 200 -6.90 5.13 14.52
CA ARG A 200 -6.34 3.77 14.39
C ARG A 200 -6.56 2.99 15.69
N TRP A 201 -6.26 3.61 16.82
CA TRP A 201 -6.49 3.01 18.13
C TRP A 201 -7.97 2.73 18.40
N GLN A 202 -8.87 3.66 18.07
CA GLN A 202 -10.32 3.45 18.19
C GLN A 202 -10.82 2.33 17.29
N ARG A 203 -10.34 2.20 16.05
CA ARG A 203 -10.69 1.08 15.16
C ARG A 203 -10.17 -0.26 15.69
N GLN A 204 -9.00 -0.26 16.33
CA GLN A 204 -8.48 -1.44 17.01
C GLN A 204 -9.34 -1.82 18.24
N MET A 205 -9.85 -0.83 18.98
CA MET A 205 -10.70 -1.03 20.16
C MET A 205 -12.18 -1.27 19.82
N ARG A 206 -12.62 -0.87 18.62
CA ARG A 206 -13.97 -1.01 18.08
C ARG A 206 -13.87 -1.50 16.63
N PRO A 207 -13.72 -2.82 16.41
CA PRO A 207 -13.73 -3.35 15.06
C PRO A 207 -15.11 -3.07 14.43
N THR A 208 -15.20 -2.05 13.58
CA THR A 208 -16.36 -1.78 12.73
C THR A 208 -16.14 -2.45 11.39
N GLY A 209 -16.23 -3.78 11.40
CA GLY A 209 -16.40 -4.57 10.20
C GLY A 209 -17.54 -5.56 10.45
N PRO A 210 -18.24 -6.05 9.43
CA PRO A 210 -19.00 -7.28 9.59
C PRO A 210 -18.01 -8.32 10.12
N ARG A 211 -18.28 -8.91 11.29
CA ARG A 211 -17.65 -10.19 11.62
C ARG A 211 -17.92 -11.05 10.38
N PRO A 212 -16.91 -11.53 9.63
CA PRO A 212 -17.17 -12.63 8.71
C PRO A 212 -17.98 -13.64 9.51
N GLY A 213 -19.06 -14.21 8.97
CA GLY A 213 -20.06 -15.01 9.69
C GLY A 213 -19.54 -16.33 10.29
N TRP A 214 -18.42 -16.25 10.99
CA TRP A 214 -17.64 -17.28 11.61
C TRP A 214 -18.08 -17.27 13.07
N SER A 215 -19.21 -17.92 13.34
CA SER A 215 -19.51 -18.39 14.69
C SER A 215 -18.42 -19.37 15.13
N VAL A 216 -18.29 -19.61 16.43
CA VAL A 216 -17.42 -20.68 16.96
C VAL A 216 -17.65 -21.99 16.21
N ARG A 217 -18.93 -22.34 15.97
CA ARG A 217 -19.32 -23.47 15.12
C ARG A 217 -18.68 -23.45 13.72
N ALA A 218 -18.79 -22.34 12.99
CA ALA A 218 -18.25 -22.24 11.63
C ALA A 218 -16.72 -22.36 11.58
N VAL A 219 -16.01 -21.90 12.63
CA VAL A 219 -14.55 -22.07 12.73
C VAL A 219 -14.17 -23.53 12.98
N LEU A 220 -14.92 -24.21 13.85
CA LEU A 220 -14.74 -25.63 14.14
C LEU A 220 -15.03 -26.49 12.90
N ASP A 221 -16.11 -26.17 12.17
CA ASP A 221 -16.47 -26.86 10.92
C ASP A 221 -15.39 -26.65 9.85
N TRP A 222 -14.84 -25.43 9.72
CA TRP A 222 -13.72 -25.15 8.82
C TRP A 222 -12.45 -25.94 9.17
N ALA A 223 -12.12 -26.04 10.45
CA ALA A 223 -10.99 -26.84 10.91
C ALA A 223 -11.17 -28.33 10.58
N GLN A 224 -12.40 -28.83 10.71
CA GLN A 224 -12.77 -30.19 10.36
C GLN A 224 -12.71 -30.45 8.85
N GLU A 225 -13.26 -29.56 8.02
CA GLU A 225 -13.17 -29.66 6.56
C GLU A 225 -11.71 -29.67 6.07
N GLY A 226 -10.85 -28.87 6.70
CA GLY A 226 -9.42 -28.87 6.43
C GLY A 226 -8.78 -30.22 6.72
N TYR A 227 -9.09 -30.78 7.90
CA TYR A 227 -8.59 -32.08 8.32
C TYR A 227 -9.01 -33.21 7.37
N GLU A 228 -10.26 -33.25 6.94
CA GLU A 228 -10.77 -34.23 5.97
C GLU A 228 -10.10 -34.14 4.60
N ARG A 229 -9.61 -32.94 4.22
CA ARG A 229 -8.83 -32.71 3.01
C ARG A 229 -7.32 -32.95 3.21
N GLY A 230 -6.90 -33.41 4.40
CA GLY A 230 -5.50 -33.65 4.75
C GLY A 230 -4.70 -32.41 5.11
N ALA A 231 -5.37 -31.27 5.37
CA ALA A 231 -4.73 -30.03 5.81
C ALA A 231 -4.78 -29.88 7.33
N VAL A 232 -3.66 -29.44 7.90
CA VAL A 232 -3.52 -29.26 9.35
C VAL A 232 -3.90 -27.81 9.72
N LEU A 233 -5.18 -27.58 10.05
CA LEU A 233 -5.73 -26.24 10.28
C LEU A 233 -6.01 -25.87 11.74
N TYR A 234 -5.67 -26.73 12.72
CA TYR A 234 -5.99 -26.47 14.14
C TYR A 234 -5.35 -25.17 14.68
N GLY A 235 -4.11 -24.85 14.32
CA GLY A 235 -3.43 -23.62 14.77
C GLY A 235 -4.03 -22.34 14.16
N PRO A 236 -4.24 -22.27 12.83
CA PRO A 236 -5.01 -21.19 12.20
C PRO A 236 -6.42 -21.03 12.78
N ALA A 237 -7.15 -22.13 12.99
CA ALA A 237 -8.49 -22.12 13.55
C ALA A 237 -8.52 -21.62 15.01
N ALA A 238 -7.56 -22.01 15.84
CA ALA A 238 -7.44 -21.50 17.21
C ALA A 238 -7.26 -19.97 17.27
N ARG A 239 -6.45 -19.40 16.36
CA ARG A 239 -6.32 -17.94 16.24
C ARG A 239 -7.63 -17.25 15.84
N CYS A 240 -8.41 -17.90 14.97
CA CYS A 240 -9.75 -17.41 14.64
C CYS A 240 -10.69 -17.49 15.85
N LEU A 241 -10.65 -18.58 16.63
CA LEU A 241 -11.44 -18.74 17.87
C LEU A 241 -11.12 -17.64 18.88
N THR A 242 -9.85 -17.25 19.04
CA THR A 242 -9.45 -16.12 19.90
C THR A 242 -10.11 -14.79 19.49
N ALA A 243 -10.46 -14.62 18.21
CA ALA A 243 -11.12 -13.42 17.71
C ALA A 243 -12.66 -13.48 17.76
N VAL A 244 -13.27 -14.66 17.81
CA VAL A 244 -14.74 -14.84 17.68
C VAL A 244 -15.44 -15.39 18.92
N ALA A 245 -14.74 -16.14 19.78
CA ALA A 245 -15.33 -16.77 20.95
C ALA A 245 -15.52 -15.78 22.10
N GLY A 246 -16.74 -15.74 22.65
CA GLY A 246 -17.06 -15.06 23.90
C GLY A 246 -17.13 -16.03 25.09
N PRO A 247 -17.26 -15.53 26.34
CA PRO A 247 -17.46 -16.37 27.53
C PRO A 247 -18.66 -17.33 27.41
N GLU A 248 -19.68 -16.95 26.66
CA GLU A 248 -20.88 -17.73 26.37
C GLU A 248 -20.61 -18.99 25.54
N ASP A 249 -19.55 -19.00 24.73
CA ASP A 249 -19.20 -20.10 23.83
C ASP A 249 -18.33 -21.17 24.50
N ARG A 250 -17.90 -20.92 25.75
CA ARG A 250 -17.08 -21.84 26.53
C ARG A 250 -17.64 -23.27 26.58
N PRO A 251 -18.96 -23.51 26.80
CA PRO A 251 -19.50 -24.86 26.78
C PRO A 251 -19.35 -25.56 25.43
N GLU A 252 -19.46 -24.84 24.32
CA GLU A 252 -19.31 -25.37 22.97
C GLU A 252 -17.86 -25.75 22.67
N LEU A 253 -16.90 -24.92 23.08
CA LEU A 253 -15.46 -25.20 22.98
C LEU A 253 -15.04 -26.41 23.82
N LEU A 254 -15.54 -26.53 25.06
CA LEU A 254 -15.27 -27.69 25.91
C LEU A 254 -15.87 -28.98 25.35
N ALA A 255 -17.07 -28.91 24.74
CA ALA A 255 -17.68 -30.05 24.08
C ALA A 255 -16.88 -30.49 22.85
N ALA A 256 -16.43 -29.54 22.03
CA ALA A 256 -15.60 -29.80 20.87
C ALA A 256 -14.23 -30.39 21.25
N ALA A 257 -13.59 -29.89 22.31
CA ALA A 257 -12.31 -30.39 22.81
C ALA A 257 -12.40 -31.81 23.40
N ARG A 258 -13.54 -32.15 24.01
CA ARG A 258 -13.77 -33.48 24.61
C ARG A 258 -14.13 -34.53 23.56
N ASP A 259 -15.18 -34.25 22.77
CA ASP A 259 -15.85 -35.26 21.93
C ASP A 259 -15.97 -34.83 20.45
N GLY A 260 -15.34 -33.72 20.06
CA GLY A 260 -15.41 -33.20 18.70
C GLY A 260 -14.65 -34.05 17.68
N ALA A 261 -14.99 -33.84 16.40
CA ALA A 261 -14.25 -34.42 15.28
C ALA A 261 -12.81 -33.87 15.23
N GLU A 262 -11.88 -34.64 14.67
CA GLU A 262 -10.43 -34.47 14.88
C GLU A 262 -9.89 -33.06 14.56
N GLY A 263 -10.33 -32.43 13.47
CA GLY A 263 -9.94 -31.06 13.13
C GLY A 263 -10.52 -30.01 14.08
N ALA A 264 -11.80 -30.14 14.43
CA ALA A 264 -12.48 -29.27 15.39
C ALA A 264 -11.92 -29.43 16.81
N ARG A 265 -11.63 -30.66 17.21
CA ARG A 265 -11.08 -31.02 18.53
C ARG A 265 -9.69 -30.43 18.72
N GLY A 266 -8.82 -30.57 17.72
CA GLY A 266 -7.49 -29.96 17.74
C GLY A 266 -7.55 -28.43 17.85
N ALA A 267 -8.45 -27.78 17.10
CA ALA A 267 -8.62 -26.33 17.17
C ALA A 267 -9.11 -25.86 18.55
N ALA A 268 -10.08 -26.57 19.14
CA ALA A 268 -10.62 -26.26 20.45
C ALA A 268 -9.60 -26.48 21.58
N LEU A 269 -8.86 -27.60 21.56
CA LEU A 269 -7.79 -27.87 22.53
C LEU A 269 -6.70 -26.80 22.49
N HIS A 270 -6.24 -26.44 21.29
CA HIS A 270 -5.19 -25.43 21.13
C HIS A 270 -5.65 -24.05 21.61
N HIS A 271 -6.89 -23.65 21.30
CA HIS A 271 -7.47 -22.40 21.81
C HIS A 271 -7.61 -22.38 23.35
N LEU A 272 -8.06 -23.49 23.95
CA LEU A 272 -8.18 -23.60 25.41
C LEU A 272 -6.82 -23.61 26.11
N ALA A 273 -5.78 -24.15 25.46
CA ALA A 273 -4.41 -24.11 25.95
C ALA A 273 -3.83 -22.68 25.90
N GLU A 274 -4.00 -21.98 24.78
CA GLU A 274 -3.56 -20.58 24.62
C GLU A 274 -4.26 -19.62 25.59
N SER A 275 -5.54 -19.87 25.90
CA SER A 275 -6.33 -19.07 26.86
C SER A 275 -6.17 -19.50 28.32
N ALA A 276 -5.38 -20.54 28.59
CA ALA A 276 -5.16 -21.12 29.92
C ALA A 276 -6.47 -21.51 30.65
N ASP A 277 -7.43 -22.12 29.93
CA ASP A 277 -8.66 -22.59 30.55
C ASP A 277 -8.35 -23.69 31.59
N PRO A 278 -8.91 -23.63 32.81
CA PRO A 278 -8.64 -24.62 33.86
C PRO A 278 -8.91 -26.07 33.47
N ALA A 279 -9.82 -26.32 32.52
CA ALA A 279 -10.19 -27.67 32.10
C ALA A 279 -9.22 -28.27 31.05
N VAL A 280 -8.25 -27.50 30.55
CA VAL A 280 -7.43 -27.93 29.41
C VAL A 280 -6.56 -29.14 29.72
N LEU A 281 -5.99 -29.23 30.94
CA LEU A 281 -5.10 -30.34 31.31
C LEU A 281 -5.83 -31.69 31.27
N ASP A 282 -7.03 -31.75 31.86
CA ASP A 282 -7.87 -32.96 31.84
C ASP A 282 -8.28 -33.34 30.40
N LEU A 283 -8.50 -32.35 29.53
CA LEU A 283 -8.89 -32.56 28.14
C LEU A 283 -7.72 -33.04 27.26
N VAL A 284 -6.50 -32.53 27.53
CA VAL A 284 -5.26 -32.96 26.89
C VAL A 284 -4.91 -34.39 27.30
N GLU A 285 -5.00 -34.72 28.59
CA GLU A 285 -4.82 -36.08 29.11
C GLU A 285 -5.81 -37.05 28.46
N HIS A 286 -7.08 -36.65 28.40
CA HIS A 286 -8.13 -37.43 27.73
C HIS A 286 -7.91 -37.60 26.21
N ALA A 287 -7.25 -36.64 25.55
CA ALA A 287 -6.89 -36.75 24.13
C ALA A 287 -5.69 -37.67 23.91
N ALA A 288 -4.72 -37.68 24.83
CA ALA A 288 -3.52 -38.50 24.72
C ALA A 288 -3.80 -40.01 24.83
N ASP A 289 -4.82 -40.42 25.59
CA ASP A 289 -5.13 -41.83 25.89
C ASP A 289 -5.85 -42.61 24.78
N GLY A 290 -6.07 -42.03 23.61
CA GLY A 290 -6.72 -42.75 22.50
C GLY A 290 -6.96 -42.01 21.19
N ALA A 291 -6.46 -40.77 21.02
CA ALA A 291 -6.66 -40.01 19.79
C ALA A 291 -5.60 -40.28 18.72
N PRO A 292 -5.92 -40.10 17.42
CA PRO A 292 -4.93 -40.12 16.36
C PRO A 292 -3.91 -38.98 16.48
N ARG A 293 -2.71 -39.23 15.94
CA ARG A 293 -1.50 -38.41 16.09
C ARG A 293 -1.69 -36.89 15.92
N PRO A 294 -2.49 -36.38 14.96
CA PRO A 294 -2.68 -34.93 14.79
C PRO A 294 -3.40 -34.24 15.96
N VAL A 295 -4.25 -34.96 16.69
CA VAL A 295 -4.93 -34.42 17.89
C VAL A 295 -3.97 -34.43 19.08
N ALA A 296 -3.13 -35.45 19.20
CA ALA A 296 -2.09 -35.53 20.23
C ALA A 296 -0.96 -34.50 20.04
N GLU A 297 -0.70 -34.05 18.80
CA GLU A 297 0.26 -32.96 18.52
C GLU A 297 -0.33 -31.56 18.76
N ALA A 298 -1.65 -31.42 18.77
CA ALA A 298 -2.36 -30.17 19.04
C ALA A 298 -2.64 -29.93 20.55
N ALA A 299 -2.62 -31.00 21.34
CA ALA A 299 -2.82 -31.05 22.78
C ALA A 299 -1.51 -30.80 23.54
#